data_AF-B0BGQ4-F1
#
_entry.id   AF-B0BGQ4-F1
#
_cell.length_a   1.000
_cell.length_b   1.000
_cell.length_c   1.000
_cell.angle_alpha   90.00
_cell.angle_beta   90.00
_cell.angle_gamma   90.00
#
_symmetry.space_group_name_H-M   'P 1'
#
loop_
_entity.id
_entity.type
_entity.pdbx_description
1 polymer ?
#
loop_
_entity_poly.entity_id
_entity_poly.type
_entity_poly.pdbx_seq_one_letter_code
_entity_poly.pdbx_strand_id
1 'polypeptide(L)'
;MERTVLICTLIATSLLSLFLLSRHFKRDLSRSDKIIGVFLLLIPAIGPLLYWFLLNDLPPQDKILQNRGGRGSYTHAWISTKPIVDRIINDKKESLEKHDPQ
;
A
#
# COMPACT_ATOMS: atom_id res chain seq x y z
N MET A 1 -28.49 -21.04 -11.24
CA MET A 1 -27.91 -20.11 -10.26
C MET A 1 -26.40 -19.92 -10.47
N GLU A 2 -25.63 -20.99 -10.67
CA GLU A 2 -24.16 -20.87 -10.87
C GLU A 2 -23.76 -20.13 -12.16
N ARG A 3 -24.42 -20.42 -13.28
CA ARG A 3 -24.13 -19.74 -14.56
C ARG A 3 -24.41 -18.24 -14.53
N THR A 4 -25.49 -17.83 -13.88
CA THR A 4 -25.85 -16.42 -13.71
C THR A 4 -24.82 -15.68 -12.85
N VAL A 5 -24.31 -16.33 -11.79
CA VAL A 5 -23.24 -15.77 -10.96
C VAL A 5 -21.96 -15.57 -11.78
N LEU A 6 -21.55 -16.58 -12.57
CA LEU A 6 -20.37 -16.47 -13.43
C LEU A 6 -20.49 -15.31 -14.43
N ILE A 7 -21.64 -15.18 -15.10
CA ILE A 7 -21.91 -14.09 -16.04
C ILE A 7 -21.84 -12.73 -15.33
N CYS A 8 -22.49 -12.59 -14.17
CA CYS A 8 -22.43 -11.36 -13.38
C CYS A 8 -21.00 -11.01 -12.95
N THR A 9 -20.20 -11.99 -12.51
CA THR A 9 -18.79 -11.74 -12.14
C THR A 9 -17.93 -11.33 -13.33
N LEU A 10 -18.19 -11.88 -14.51
CA LEU A 10 -17.45 -11.56 -15.73
C LEU A 10 -17.80 -10.15 -16.22
N ILE A 11 -19.08 -9.75 -16.15
CA ILE A 11 -19.51 -8.38 -16.45
C ILE A 11 -18.89 -7.38 -15.46
N ALA A 12 -18.96 -7.67 -14.16
CA ALA A 12 -18.41 -6.78 -13.12
C ALA A 12 -16.89 -6.57 -13.28
N THR A 13 -16.14 -7.64 -13.55
CA THR A 13 -14.69 -7.56 -13.76
C THR A 13 -14.34 -6.86 -15.07
N SER A 14 -15.14 -7.01 -16.12
CA SER A 14 -14.97 -6.28 -17.38
C SER A 14 -15.17 -4.78 -17.22
N LEU A 15 -16.24 -4.37 -16.50
CA LEU A 15 -16.50 -2.97 -16.17
C LEU A 15 -15.38 -2.37 -15.31
N LEU A 16 -14.87 -3.15 -14.33
CA LEU A 16 -13.75 -2.75 -13.50
C LEU A 16 -12.46 -2.55 -14.32
N SER A 17 -12.18 -3.45 -15.28
CA SER A 17 -11.01 -3.32 -16.16
C SER A 17 -11.11 -2.06 -17.04
N LEU A 18 -12.26 -1.79 -17.66
CA LEU A 18 -12.49 -0.58 -18.46
C LEU A 18 -12.33 0.71 -17.63
N PHE A 19 -12.84 0.70 -16.41
CA PHE A 19 -12.68 1.81 -15.47
C PHE A 19 -11.21 2.05 -15.11
N LEU A 20 -10.48 0.98 -14.75
CA LEU A 20 -9.05 1.06 -14.43
C LEU A 20 -8.21 1.49 -15.63
N LEU A 21 -8.53 1.03 -16.84
CA LEU A 21 -7.86 1.44 -18.07
C LEU A 21 -8.05 2.94 -18.33
N SER A 22 -9.28 3.43 -18.21
CA SER A 22 -9.60 4.86 -18.34
C SER A 22 -8.83 5.71 -17.33
N ARG A 23 -8.69 5.22 -16.10
CA ARG A 23 -7.88 5.86 -15.05
C ARG A 23 -6.38 5.79 -15.34
N HIS A 24 -5.90 4.66 -15.88
CA HIS A 24 -4.50 4.42 -16.21
C HIS A 24 -3.97 5.43 -17.23
N PHE A 25 -4.75 5.71 -18.28
CA PHE A 25 -4.37 6.70 -19.29
C PHE A 25 -4.28 8.13 -18.77
N LYS A 26 -5.06 8.46 -17.72
CA LYS A 26 -5.04 9.78 -17.07
C LYS A 26 -3.87 9.97 -16.11
N ARG A 27 -3.19 8.89 -15.68
CA ARG A 27 -2.04 8.98 -14.78
C ARG A 27 -0.78 9.39 -15.55
N ASP A 28 0.01 10.26 -14.92
CA ASP A 28 1.34 10.64 -15.41
C ASP A 28 2.37 9.56 -15.06
N LEU A 29 2.21 8.41 -15.71
CA LEU A 29 3.08 7.24 -15.58
C LEU A 29 4.12 7.22 -16.70
N SER A 30 5.27 6.61 -16.42
CA SER A 30 6.31 6.37 -17.42
C SER A 30 5.77 5.53 -18.59
N ARG A 31 6.39 5.65 -19.78
CA ARG A 31 5.94 4.90 -20.98
C ARG A 31 5.93 3.38 -20.75
N SER A 32 6.89 2.86 -20.00
CA SER A 32 6.96 1.44 -19.64
C SER A 32 5.80 1.00 -18.75
N ASP A 33 5.48 1.79 -17.72
CA ASP A 33 4.37 1.48 -16.81
C ASP A 33 3.02 1.53 -17.52
N LYS A 34 2.90 2.41 -18.53
CA LYS A 34 1.71 2.45 -19.40
C LYS A 34 1.53 1.13 -20.14
N ILE A 35 2.58 0.63 -20.79
CA ILE A 35 2.56 -0.63 -21.54
C ILE A 35 2.24 -1.80 -20.60
N ILE A 36 2.94 -1.90 -19.46
CA ILE A 36 2.74 -2.97 -18.49
C ILE A 36 1.30 -2.97 -17.95
N GLY A 37 0.76 -1.80 -17.59
CA GLY A 37 -0.61 -1.70 -17.09
C GLY A 37 -1.67 -2.10 -18.12
N VAL A 38 -1.45 -1.82 -19.40
CA VAL A 38 -2.34 -2.28 -20.49
C VAL A 38 -2.29 -3.81 -20.60
N PHE A 39 -1.10 -4.41 -20.60
CA PHE A 39 -0.95 -5.88 -20.64
C PHE A 39 -1.60 -6.57 -19.44
N LEU A 40 -1.49 -5.99 -18.25
CA LEU A 40 -2.15 -6.53 -17.06
C LEU A 40 -3.67 -6.47 -17.19
N LEU A 41 -4.24 -5.33 -17.61
CA LEU A 41 -5.69 -5.15 -17.70
C LEU A 41 -6.38 -5.99 -18.80
N LEU A 42 -5.62 -6.51 -19.76
CA LEU A 42 -6.09 -7.46 -20.78
C LEU A 42 -6.49 -8.83 -20.19
N ILE A 43 -5.97 -9.19 -19.02
CA ILE A 43 -6.28 -10.47 -18.38
C ILE A 43 -7.61 -10.34 -17.59
N PRO A 44 -8.65 -11.11 -17.92
CA PRO A 44 -9.91 -11.06 -17.20
C PRO A 44 -9.73 -11.48 -15.74
N ALA A 45 -10.44 -10.83 -14.82
CA ALA A 45 -10.43 -11.03 -13.36
C ALA A 45 -9.07 -10.78 -12.66
N ILE A 46 -8.02 -11.51 -13.02
CA ILE A 46 -6.69 -11.43 -12.39
C ILE A 46 -5.97 -10.12 -12.77
N GLY A 47 -6.18 -9.63 -14.00
CA GLY A 47 -5.53 -8.44 -14.52
C GLY A 47 -5.78 -7.17 -13.71
N PRO A 48 -7.05 -6.79 -13.46
CA PRO A 48 -7.40 -5.69 -12.58
C PRO A 48 -6.77 -5.78 -11.18
N LEU A 49 -6.67 -6.98 -10.62
CA LEU A 49 -6.13 -7.21 -9.28
C LEU A 49 -4.61 -6.99 -9.26
N LEU A 50 -3.89 -7.55 -10.25
CA LEU A 50 -2.45 -7.32 -10.42
C LEU A 50 -2.14 -5.86 -10.77
N TYR A 51 -2.95 -5.23 -11.63
CA TYR A 51 -2.85 -3.81 -11.94
C TYR A 51 -2.92 -2.97 -10.66
N TRP A 52 -3.89 -3.26 -9.79
CA TRP A 52 -4.05 -2.56 -8.52
C TRP A 52 -2.90 -2.84 -7.54
N PHE A 53 -2.27 -4.01 -7.57
CA PHE A 53 -1.15 -4.31 -6.69
C PHE A 53 0.18 -3.69 -7.15
N LEU A 54 0.49 -3.78 -8.46
CA LEU A 54 1.78 -3.34 -9.00
C LEU A 54 1.84 -1.85 -9.33
N LEU A 55 0.75 -1.28 -9.85
CA LEU A 55 0.72 0.08 -10.43
C LEU A 55 -0.07 1.07 -9.58
N ASN A 56 -0.63 0.64 -8.46
CA ASN A 56 -1.22 1.58 -7.54
C ASN A 56 -0.11 2.10 -6.62
N ASP A 57 0.11 3.40 -6.68
CA ASP A 57 0.99 4.10 -5.76
C ASP A 57 0.52 3.85 -4.33
N LEU A 58 1.09 2.85 -3.65
CA LEU A 58 1.11 2.90 -2.19
C LEU A 58 1.79 4.22 -1.85
N PRO A 59 1.25 5.01 -0.90
CA PRO A 59 1.84 6.28 -0.54
C PRO A 59 3.33 6.04 -0.30
N PRO A 60 4.22 6.84 -0.92
CA PRO A 60 5.65 6.63 -0.80
C PRO A 60 5.97 6.56 0.68
N GLN A 61 6.45 5.40 1.12
CA GLN A 61 6.81 5.16 2.51
C GLN A 61 7.67 6.33 2.97
N ASP A 62 7.37 6.89 4.16
CA ASP A 62 8.07 8.08 4.64
C ASP A 62 9.60 7.89 4.53
N LYS A 63 10.36 8.93 4.15
CA LYS A 63 11.80 8.84 3.89
C LYS A 63 12.56 8.22 5.07
N ILE A 64 12.08 8.43 6.30
CA ILE A 64 12.64 7.86 7.53
C ILE A 64 12.49 6.34 7.58
N LEU A 65 11.45 5.81 6.96
CA LEU A 65 11.12 4.38 6.89
C LEU A 65 11.66 3.72 5.61
N GLN A 66 12.14 4.49 4.63
CA GLN A 66 12.80 3.95 3.45
C GLN A 66 14.20 3.46 3.83
N ASN A 67 14.48 2.16 3.68
CA ASN A 67 15.81 1.59 3.86
C ASN A 67 16.74 1.92 2.66
N ARG A 68 16.85 3.20 2.33
CA ARG A 68 17.71 3.76 1.28
C ARG A 68 18.94 4.49 1.84
N GLY A 69 19.02 4.63 3.16
CA GLY A 69 20.20 5.17 3.83
C GLY A 69 21.42 4.23 3.73
N GLY A 70 22.60 4.72 4.11
CA GLY A 70 23.78 3.88 4.21
C GLY A 70 23.54 2.65 5.09
N ARG A 71 24.25 1.55 4.85
CA ARG A 71 24.18 0.34 5.69
C ARG A 71 24.31 0.74 7.16
N GLY A 72 23.33 0.33 7.98
CA GLY A 72 23.29 0.65 9.41
C GLY A 72 22.59 1.96 9.77
N SER A 73 22.13 2.78 8.80
CA SER A 73 21.40 4.03 9.08
C SER A 73 20.14 3.79 9.91
N TYR A 74 19.35 2.76 9.58
CA TYR A 74 18.21 2.33 10.40
C TYR A 74 18.66 1.91 11.81
N THR A 75 19.72 1.11 11.91
CA THR A 75 20.26 0.65 13.20
C THR A 75 20.69 1.83 14.09
N HIS A 76 21.40 2.80 13.53
CA HIS A 76 21.83 3.98 14.26
C HIS A 76 20.67 4.89 14.65
N ALA A 77 19.69 5.10 13.75
CA ALA A 77 18.48 5.84 14.05
C ALA A 77 17.64 5.14 15.14
N TRP A 78 17.57 3.82 15.11
CA TRP A 78 16.90 3.03 16.14
C TRP A 78 17.63 3.13 17.48
N ILE A 79 18.96 2.95 17.50
CA ILE A 79 19.77 3.07 18.71
C ILE A 79 19.63 4.46 19.33
N SER A 80 19.61 5.53 18.53
CA SER A 80 19.46 6.90 19.04
C SER A 80 18.05 7.21 19.54
N THR A 81 17.03 6.67 18.89
CA THR A 81 15.62 7.00 19.20
C THR A 81 15.06 6.12 20.32
N LYS A 82 15.52 4.87 20.44
CA LYS A 82 15.06 3.90 21.43
C LYS A 82 14.97 4.44 22.87
N PRO A 83 16.01 5.08 23.44
CA PRO A 83 15.93 5.57 24.83
C PRO A 83 14.88 6.67 25.03
N ILE A 84 14.61 7.48 23.99
CA ILE A 84 13.57 8.52 24.03
C ILE A 84 12.19 7.86 24.00
N VAL A 85 12.00 6.87 23.14
CA VAL A 85 10.75 6.10 23.04
C VAL A 85 10.47 5.35 24.33
N ASP A 86 11.47 4.68 24.90
CA ASP A 86 11.35 3.95 26.16
C ASP A 86 10.98 4.91 27.32
N ARG A 87 11.56 6.12 27.37
CA ARG A 87 11.16 7.15 28.35
C ARG A 87 9.69 7.56 28.15
N ILE A 88 9.27 7.88 26.94
CA ILE A 88 7.88 8.28 26.66
C ILE A 88 6.89 7.17 27.04
N ILE A 89 7.23 5.91 26.75
CA ILE A 89 6.39 4.76 27.11
C ILE A 89 6.30 4.63 28.63
N ASN A 90 7.40 4.77 29.35
CA ASN A 90 7.42 4.67 30.81
C ASN A 90 6.69 5.84 31.48
N ASP A 91 6.91 7.07 31.04
CA ASP A 91 6.20 8.26 31.55
C ASP A 91 4.68 8.14 31.32
N LYS A 92 4.28 7.56 30.17
CA LYS A 92 2.88 7.28 29.87
C LYS A 92 2.31 6.16 30.74
N LYS A 93 3.10 5.14 31.05
CA LYS A 93 2.69 4.04 31.94
C LYS A 93 2.51 4.53 33.38
N GLU A 94 3.45 5.34 33.89
CA GLU A 94 3.35 5.93 35.23
C GLU A 94 2.17 6.89 35.34
N SER A 95 1.90 7.71 34.32
CA SER A 95 0.73 8.60 34.34
C SER A 95 -0.60 7.84 34.26
N LEU A 96 -0.67 6.71 33.56
CA LEU A 96 -1.83 5.83 33.56
C LEU A 96 -2.04 5.15 34.93
N GLU A 97 -0.99 4.64 35.57
CA GLU A 97 -1.07 4.09 36.93
C GLU A 97 -1.48 5.14 37.97
N LYS A 98 -1.12 6.42 37.77
CA LYS A 98 -1.50 7.52 38.67
C LYS A 98 -2.93 8.00 38.47
N HIS A 99 -3.53 7.78 37.29
CA HIS A 99 -4.87 8.27 36.95
C HIS A 99 -5.97 7.23 37.16
N ASP A 100 -5.60 5.99 37.49
CA ASP A 100 -6.51 4.94 37.94
C ASP A 100 -6.16 4.54 39.39
N PRO A 101 -6.39 5.43 40.39
CA PRO A 101 -6.27 5.02 41.79
C PRO A 101 -7.46 4.09 42.08
N GLN A 102 -7.15 2.81 42.30
CA GLN A 102 -8.09 1.86 42.90
C GLN A 102 -8.65 2.39 44.22
#